data_AF-A0A2E9RAM0-F1
#
_entry.id   AF-A0A2E9RAM0-F1
#
_cell.length_a   1.000
_cell.length_b   1.000
_cell.length_c   1.000
_cell.angle_alpha   90.00
_cell.angle_beta   90.00
_cell.angle_gamma   90.00
#
_symmetry.space_group_name_H-M   'P 1'
#
loop_
_entity.id
_entity.type
_entity.pdbx_description
1 polymer ?
#
loop_
_entity_poly.entity_id
_entity_poly.type
_entity_poly.pdbx_seq_one_letter_code
_entity_poly.pdbx_strand_id
1 'polypeptide(L)'
;YSGEEQAIGQFLDNVDNGVDPEKGLVEGAIILRRYRTLRDLHHRRSPVNHNALAATLLADESSRNSFPKFVQNVLILTGVFGTIVSLSISLFGASNMVSTVTEVGGLGMVIHGMSAALSTTMTAILAYLFFGYFYLRLTDVQTHVISRVEETTATILLPRFQVTPETVIEDFADIIRAAAALVKRLDASQAQYAEVADELKELLVSYRDEMQRNSASLEQMIELLREGFRLQDPQR
;
A
#
# COMPACT_ATOMS: atom_id res chain seq x y z
N TYR A 1 -14.53 -9.56 -11.99
CA TYR A 1 -14.35 -8.68 -10.83
C TYR A 1 -14.45 -9.38 -9.48
N SER A 2 -15.27 -10.42 -9.29
CA SER A 2 -15.25 -11.21 -8.04
C SER A 2 -13.86 -11.73 -7.66
N GLY A 3 -13.08 -12.21 -8.66
CA GLY A 3 -11.70 -12.62 -8.44
C GLY A 3 -10.77 -11.47 -8.03
N GLU A 4 -11.02 -10.24 -8.49
CA GLU A 4 -10.26 -9.06 -8.06
C GLU A 4 -10.60 -8.69 -6.61
N GLU A 5 -11.87 -8.72 -6.23
CA GLU A 5 -12.29 -8.48 -4.83
C GLU A 5 -11.67 -9.50 -3.88
N GLN A 6 -11.67 -10.78 -4.27
CA GLN A 6 -11.03 -11.84 -3.50
C GLN A 6 -9.52 -11.63 -3.40
N ALA A 7 -8.86 -11.23 -4.50
CA ALA A 7 -7.43 -10.95 -4.50
C ALA A 7 -7.08 -9.76 -3.60
N ILE A 8 -7.92 -8.70 -3.57
CA ILE A 8 -7.74 -7.58 -2.64
C ILE A 8 -7.89 -8.05 -1.20
N GLY A 9 -8.93 -8.82 -0.89
CA GLY A 9 -9.13 -9.36 0.46
C GLY A 9 -7.96 -10.21 0.93
N GLN A 10 -7.54 -11.16 0.11
CA GLN A 10 -6.41 -12.03 0.42
C GLN A 10 -5.08 -11.26 0.53
N PHE A 11 -4.88 -10.22 -0.27
CA PHE A 11 -3.72 -9.34 -0.16
C PHE A 11 -3.70 -8.61 1.18
N LEU A 12 -4.83 -8.05 1.61
CA LEU A 12 -4.97 -7.37 2.90
C LEU A 12 -4.71 -8.33 4.05
N ASP A 13 -5.32 -9.52 4.02
CA ASP A 13 -5.10 -10.56 5.02
C ASP A 13 -3.61 -10.96 5.09
N ASN A 14 -2.94 -11.07 3.95
CA ASN A 14 -1.51 -11.38 3.91
C ASN A 14 -0.67 -10.27 4.57
N VAL A 15 -1.00 -9.01 4.31
CA VAL A 15 -0.30 -7.86 4.88
C VAL A 15 -0.52 -7.78 6.39
N ASP A 16 -1.75 -7.96 6.85
CA ASP A 16 -2.12 -7.90 8.27
C ASP A 16 -1.50 -9.05 9.08
N ASN A 17 -1.41 -10.24 8.49
CA ASN A 17 -0.76 -11.40 9.11
C ASN A 17 0.79 -11.37 9.00
N GLY A 18 1.36 -10.36 8.35
CA GLY A 18 2.81 -10.22 8.18
C GLY A 18 3.47 -11.30 7.32
N VAL A 19 2.68 -12.02 6.51
CA VAL A 19 3.19 -12.98 5.53
C VAL A 19 3.55 -12.27 4.21
N ASP A 20 4.15 -13.00 3.27
CA ASP A 20 4.45 -12.46 1.95
C ASP A 20 3.16 -11.94 1.27
N PRO A 21 3.06 -10.63 0.95
CA PRO A 21 1.87 -10.04 0.34
C PRO A 21 1.49 -10.67 -1.00
N GLU A 22 2.45 -11.26 -1.74
CA GLU A 22 2.19 -11.88 -3.04
C GLU A 22 1.63 -13.32 -2.92
N LYS A 23 1.64 -13.91 -1.73
CA LYS A 23 1.36 -15.33 -1.52
C LYS A 23 -0.08 -15.70 -1.87
N GLY A 24 -0.22 -16.61 -2.85
CA GLY A 24 -1.51 -17.16 -3.24
C GLY A 24 -2.37 -16.22 -4.09
N LEU A 25 -1.83 -15.07 -4.52
CA LEU A 25 -2.52 -14.14 -5.41
C LEU A 25 -2.33 -14.55 -6.88
N VAL A 26 -3.37 -14.29 -7.68
CA VAL A 26 -3.31 -14.49 -9.14
C VAL A 26 -2.39 -13.45 -9.76
N GLU A 27 -1.48 -13.87 -10.66
CA GLU A 27 -0.46 -12.99 -11.25
C GLU A 27 -1.01 -11.75 -11.96
N GLY A 28 -2.24 -11.83 -12.49
CA GLY A 28 -2.92 -10.75 -13.19
C GLY A 28 -3.74 -9.81 -12.30
N ALA A 29 -3.82 -10.04 -10.99
CA ALA A 29 -4.64 -9.24 -10.08
C ALA A 29 -4.17 -7.78 -10.05
N ILE A 30 -5.11 -6.85 -10.08
CA ILE A 30 -4.85 -5.41 -10.15
C ILE A 30 -4.03 -4.97 -8.93
N ILE A 31 -4.40 -5.44 -7.74
CA ILE A 31 -3.71 -5.10 -6.48
C ILE A 31 -2.26 -5.59 -6.47
N LEU A 32 -2.00 -6.77 -7.04
CA LEU A 32 -0.66 -7.35 -7.11
C LEU A 32 0.22 -6.54 -8.08
N ARG A 33 -0.31 -6.19 -9.26
CA ARG A 33 0.37 -5.30 -10.22
C ARG A 33 0.68 -3.95 -9.57
N ARG A 34 -0.28 -3.37 -8.85
CA ARG A 34 -0.11 -2.11 -8.09
C ARG A 34 1.01 -2.22 -7.06
N TYR A 35 1.00 -3.26 -6.23
CA TYR A 35 2.03 -3.53 -5.23
C TYR A 35 3.42 -3.63 -5.86
N ARG A 36 3.57 -4.41 -6.94
CA ARG A 36 4.84 -4.58 -7.66
C ARG A 36 5.35 -3.27 -8.26
N THR A 37 4.47 -2.47 -8.84
CA THR A 37 4.83 -1.14 -9.37
C THR A 37 5.33 -0.21 -8.25
N LEU A 38 4.65 -0.17 -7.11
CA LEU A 38 5.09 0.64 -5.97
C LEU A 38 6.42 0.16 -5.39
N ARG A 39 6.61 -1.17 -5.30
CA ARG A 39 7.88 -1.76 -4.87
C ARG A 39 9.04 -1.41 -5.81
N ASP A 40 8.83 -1.50 -7.13
CA ASP A 40 9.86 -1.14 -8.12
C ASP A 40 10.20 0.36 -8.08
N LEU A 41 9.19 1.23 -7.97
CA LEU A 41 9.40 2.68 -7.80
C LEU A 41 10.18 3.00 -6.52
N HIS A 42 9.85 2.33 -5.41
CA HIS A 42 10.56 2.47 -4.15
C HIS A 42 12.02 2.01 -4.26
N HIS A 43 12.29 0.85 -4.88
CA HIS A 43 13.66 0.36 -5.10
C HIS A 43 14.49 1.33 -5.95
N ARG A 44 13.87 2.00 -6.93
CA ARG A 44 14.53 3.01 -7.76
C ARG A 44 14.59 4.41 -7.12
N ARG A 45 14.07 4.59 -5.90
CA ARG A 45 13.92 5.88 -5.22
C ARG A 45 13.22 6.94 -6.07
N SER A 46 12.25 6.50 -6.87
CA SER A 46 11.46 7.38 -7.72
C SER A 46 10.23 7.88 -6.95
N PRO A 47 9.85 9.16 -7.08
CA PRO A 47 8.65 9.67 -6.43
C PRO A 47 7.42 8.93 -6.96
N VAL A 48 6.57 8.44 -6.04
CA VAL A 48 5.30 7.82 -6.39
C VAL A 48 4.28 8.92 -6.70
N ASN A 49 3.81 8.96 -7.95
CA ASN A 49 2.67 9.79 -8.34
C ASN A 49 1.39 8.96 -8.33
N HIS A 50 0.67 8.99 -7.21
CA HIS A 50 -0.57 8.23 -7.02
C HIS A 50 -1.64 8.60 -8.06
N ASN A 51 -1.78 9.90 -8.39
CA ASN A 51 -2.74 10.35 -9.39
C ASN A 51 -2.46 9.77 -10.78
N ALA A 52 -1.20 9.72 -11.18
CA ALA A 52 -0.80 9.10 -12.44
C ALA A 52 -1.08 7.59 -12.44
N LEU A 53 -0.75 6.91 -11.34
CA LEU A 53 -1.00 5.48 -11.15
C LEU A 53 -2.50 5.12 -11.21
N ALA A 54 -3.36 5.92 -10.58
CA ALA A 54 -4.82 5.77 -10.62
C ALA A 54 -5.36 6.06 -12.03
N ALA A 55 -4.91 7.14 -12.68
CA ALA A 55 -5.33 7.52 -14.02
C ALA A 55 -4.95 6.45 -15.07
N THR A 56 -3.75 5.88 -15.00
CA THR A 56 -3.33 4.80 -15.89
C THR A 56 -4.17 3.55 -15.68
N LEU A 57 -4.46 3.18 -14.42
CA LEU A 57 -5.33 2.03 -14.13
C LEU A 57 -6.74 2.23 -14.69
N LEU A 58 -7.33 3.40 -14.45
CA LEU A 58 -8.66 3.73 -14.95
C LEU A 58 -8.70 3.72 -16.49
N ALA A 59 -7.66 4.23 -17.14
CA ALA A 59 -7.55 4.20 -18.61
C ALA A 59 -7.47 2.77 -19.15
N ASP A 60 -6.65 1.91 -18.53
CA ASP A 60 -6.50 0.50 -18.90
C ASP A 60 -7.84 -0.24 -18.77
N GLU A 61 -8.54 -0.08 -17.64
CA GLU A 61 -9.81 -0.78 -17.41
C GLU A 61 -10.98 -0.15 -18.20
N SER A 62 -10.97 1.16 -18.45
CA SER A 62 -11.98 1.83 -19.31
C SER A 62 -11.88 1.40 -20.76
N SER A 63 -10.67 1.09 -21.26
CA SER A 63 -10.47 0.60 -22.63
C SER A 63 -11.23 -0.70 -22.90
N ARG A 64 -11.39 -1.55 -21.87
CA ARG A 64 -12.10 -2.82 -21.94
C ARG A 64 -13.62 -2.67 -22.08
N ASN A 65 -14.16 -1.51 -21.70
CA ASN A 65 -15.59 -1.19 -21.84
C ASN A 65 -15.98 -0.69 -23.24
N SER A 66 -15.02 -0.54 -24.15
CA SER A 66 -15.30 -0.13 -25.54
C SER A 66 -16.18 -1.13 -26.29
N PHE A 67 -15.95 -2.43 -26.10
CA PHE A 67 -16.69 -3.48 -26.81
C PHE A 67 -18.18 -3.53 -26.43
N PRO A 68 -18.58 -3.54 -25.15
CA PRO A 68 -19.99 -3.44 -24.78
C PRO A 68 -20.70 -2.20 -25.35
N LYS A 69 -20.04 -1.03 -25.35
CA LYS A 69 -20.58 0.19 -25.97
C LYS A 69 -20.82 0.02 -27.47
N PHE A 70 -19.88 -0.64 -28.16
CA PHE A 70 -20.02 -0.96 -29.58
C PHE A 70 -21.21 -1.88 -29.84
N VAL A 71 -21.35 -2.97 -29.08
CA VAL A 71 -22.47 -3.92 -29.20
C VAL A 71 -23.81 -3.21 -29.00
N GLN A 72 -23.90 -2.35 -27.98
CA GLN A 72 -25.11 -1.58 -27.69
C GLN A 72 -25.54 -0.70 -28.87
N ASN A 73 -24.58 -0.01 -29.49
CA ASN A 73 -24.85 0.85 -30.65
C ASN A 73 -25.22 0.02 -31.89
N VAL A 74 -24.55 -1.12 -32.11
CA VAL A 74 -24.83 -1.99 -33.25
C VAL A 74 -26.20 -2.65 -33.13
N LEU A 75 -26.64 -3.08 -31.94
CA LEU A 75 -27.95 -3.70 -31.74
C LEU A 75 -29.11 -2.83 -32.25
N ILE A 76 -29.06 -1.52 -31.98
CA ILE A 76 -30.07 -0.58 -32.47
C ILE A 76 -29.99 -0.45 -34.00
N LEU A 77 -28.78 -0.29 -34.55
CA LEU A 77 -28.59 -0.17 -35.99
C LEU A 77 -29.02 -1.43 -36.74
N THR A 78 -28.72 -2.62 -36.21
CA THR A 78 -29.15 -3.91 -36.77
C THR A 78 -30.67 -4.06 -36.67
N GLY A 79 -31.29 -3.61 -35.58
CA GLY A 79 -32.75 -3.56 -35.45
C GLY A 79 -33.41 -2.72 -36.53
N VAL A 80 -32.91 -1.50 -36.74
CA VAL A 80 -33.39 -0.59 -37.81
C VAL A 80 -33.08 -1.14 -39.21
N PHE A 81 -31.92 -1.77 -39.41
CA PHE A 81 -31.61 -2.42 -40.68
C PHE A 81 -32.60 -3.55 -40.99
N GLY A 82 -32.95 -4.36 -39.99
CA GLY A 82 -33.93 -5.42 -40.12
C GLY A 82 -35.32 -4.91 -40.52
N THR A 83 -35.74 -3.74 -40.04
CA THR A 83 -37.01 -3.14 -40.48
C THR A 83 -36.96 -2.69 -41.92
N ILE A 84 -35.86 -2.07 -42.36
CA ILE A 84 -35.70 -1.62 -43.74
C ILE A 84 -35.80 -2.82 -44.70
N VAL A 85 -35.10 -3.91 -44.39
CA VAL A 85 -35.15 -5.14 -45.20
C VAL A 85 -36.56 -5.74 -45.22
N SER A 86 -37.20 -5.84 -44.05
CA SER A 86 -38.52 -6.45 -43.92
C SER A 86 -39.61 -5.64 -44.65
N LEU A 87 -39.57 -4.31 -44.55
CA LEU A 87 -40.46 -3.42 -45.30
C LEU A 87 -40.20 -3.47 -46.80
N SER A 88 -38.94 -3.66 -47.22
CA SER A 88 -38.59 -3.82 -48.64
C SER A 88 -39.21 -5.09 -49.23
N ILE A 89 -39.20 -6.20 -48.47
CA ILE A 89 -39.88 -7.45 -48.85
C ILE A 89 -41.40 -7.23 -48.91
N SER A 90 -41.99 -6.51 -47.95
CA SER A 90 -43.41 -6.16 -48.01
C SER A 90 -43.77 -5.35 -49.26
N LEU A 91 -42.97 -4.34 -49.61
CA LEU A 91 -43.17 -3.54 -50.82
C LEU A 91 -43.08 -4.38 -52.10
N PHE A 92 -42.15 -5.34 -52.16
CA PHE A 92 -42.05 -6.28 -53.27
C PHE A 92 -43.28 -7.19 -53.36
N GLY A 93 -43.77 -7.70 -52.22
CA GLY A 93 -45.01 -8.46 -52.13
C GLY A 93 -46.23 -7.69 -52.64
N ALA A 94 -46.35 -6.41 -52.26
CA ALA A 94 -47.41 -5.52 -52.72
C ALA A 94 -47.33 -5.23 -54.23
N SER A 95 -46.13 -5.00 -54.77
CA SER A 95 -45.91 -4.82 -56.21
C SER A 95 -46.40 -6.02 -57.04
N ASN A 96 -46.11 -7.23 -56.56
CA ASN A 96 -46.56 -8.45 -57.23
C ASN A 96 -48.09 -8.59 -57.24
N MET A 97 -48.80 -8.14 -56.20
CA MET A 97 -50.27 -8.11 -56.18
C MET A 97 -50.87 -7.19 -57.25
N VAL A 98 -50.21 -6.07 -57.53
CA VAL A 98 -50.67 -5.11 -58.57
C VAL A 98 -50.47 -5.71 -59.97
N SER A 99 -49.45 -6.54 -60.16
CA SER A 99 -49.08 -7.11 -61.46
C SER A 99 -49.81 -8.41 -61.84
N THR A 100 -50.28 -9.20 -60.88
CA THR A 100 -50.82 -10.55 -61.13
C THR A 100 -52.10 -10.80 -60.33
N VAL A 101 -53.20 -11.18 -61.01
CA VAL A 101 -54.56 -11.38 -60.45
C VAL A 101 -54.69 -12.62 -59.52
N THR A 102 -53.58 -13.16 -59.01
CA THR A 102 -53.56 -14.27 -58.05
C THR A 102 -53.29 -13.72 -56.64
N GLU A 103 -54.39 -13.39 -55.95
CA GLU A 103 -54.45 -12.45 -54.83
C GLU A 103 -53.94 -12.96 -53.46
N VAL A 104 -53.64 -14.26 -53.30
CA VAL A 104 -53.36 -14.83 -51.95
C VAL A 104 -51.88 -14.82 -51.57
N GLY A 105 -50.97 -15.01 -52.52
CA GLY A 105 -49.52 -15.11 -52.23
C GLY A 105 -48.84 -13.77 -51.91
N GLY A 106 -49.24 -12.69 -52.60
CA GLY A 106 -48.68 -11.36 -52.39
C GLY A 106 -49.05 -10.76 -51.03
N LEU A 107 -50.30 -10.92 -50.59
CA LEU A 107 -50.76 -10.49 -49.26
C LEU A 107 -49.99 -11.16 -48.13
N GLY A 108 -49.71 -12.46 -48.25
CA GLY A 108 -48.92 -13.21 -47.26
C GLY A 108 -47.51 -12.65 -47.09
N MET A 109 -46.85 -12.26 -48.18
CA MET A 109 -45.54 -11.61 -48.13
C MET A 109 -45.56 -10.23 -47.48
N VAL A 110 -46.60 -9.42 -47.76
CA VAL A 110 -46.76 -8.09 -47.13
C VAL A 110 -46.89 -8.22 -45.61
N ILE A 111 -47.79 -9.10 -45.16
CA ILE A 111 -48.06 -9.34 -43.74
C ILE A 111 -46.81 -9.89 -43.05
N HIS A 112 -46.11 -10.84 -43.69
CA HIS A 112 -44.88 -11.39 -43.16
C HIS A 112 -43.78 -10.33 -42.99
N GLY A 113 -43.54 -9.49 -44.00
CA GLY A 113 -42.53 -8.43 -43.90
C GLY A 113 -42.90 -7.34 -42.86
N MET A 114 -44.18 -7.02 -42.69
CA MET A 114 -44.59 -6.05 -41.67
C MET A 114 -44.45 -6.63 -40.25
N SER A 115 -44.83 -7.90 -40.07
CA SER A 115 -44.68 -8.61 -38.79
C SER A 115 -43.20 -8.82 -38.44
N ALA A 116 -42.36 -9.20 -39.42
CA ALA A 116 -40.93 -9.34 -39.25
C ALA A 116 -40.26 -7.99 -38.88
N ALA A 117 -40.68 -6.89 -39.51
CA ALA A 117 -40.19 -5.55 -39.14
C ALA A 117 -40.50 -5.24 -37.66
N LEU A 118 -41.75 -5.44 -37.23
CA LEU A 118 -42.19 -5.14 -35.87
C LEU A 118 -41.55 -6.08 -34.82
N SER A 119 -41.40 -7.36 -35.14
CA SER A 119 -40.69 -8.30 -34.27
C SER A 119 -39.22 -7.93 -34.14
N THR A 120 -38.57 -7.50 -35.22
CA THR A 120 -37.14 -7.15 -35.20
C THR A 120 -36.87 -5.89 -34.37
N THR A 121 -37.75 -4.87 -34.41
CA THR A 121 -37.64 -3.71 -33.52
C THR A 121 -37.85 -4.09 -32.06
N MET A 122 -38.87 -4.91 -31.77
CA MET A 122 -39.15 -5.36 -30.42
C MET A 122 -37.96 -6.16 -29.85
N THR A 123 -37.42 -7.11 -30.61
CA THR A 123 -36.24 -7.87 -30.20
C THR A 123 -35.01 -6.98 -30.00
N ALA A 124 -34.76 -6.01 -30.89
CA ALA A 124 -33.63 -5.09 -30.77
C ALA A 124 -33.73 -4.19 -29.52
N ILE A 125 -34.93 -3.68 -29.20
CA ILE A 125 -35.17 -2.88 -27.99
C ILE A 125 -34.96 -3.72 -26.73
N LEU A 126 -35.53 -4.94 -26.69
CA LEU A 126 -35.37 -5.83 -25.54
C LEU A 126 -33.90 -6.23 -25.32
N ALA A 127 -33.19 -6.57 -26.40
CA ALA A 127 -31.76 -6.86 -26.34
C ALA A 127 -30.97 -5.63 -25.85
N TYR A 128 -31.26 -4.44 -26.37
CA TYR A 128 -30.64 -3.19 -25.91
C TYR A 128 -30.85 -2.96 -24.42
N LEU A 129 -32.07 -3.12 -23.89
CA LEU A 129 -32.33 -2.93 -22.47
C LEU A 129 -31.60 -3.97 -21.61
N PHE A 130 -31.61 -5.22 -22.04
CA PHE A 130 -30.93 -6.31 -21.35
C PHE A 130 -29.41 -6.06 -21.29
N PHE A 131 -28.76 -5.87 -22.45
CA PHE A 131 -27.32 -5.60 -22.51
C PHE A 131 -26.95 -4.29 -21.81
N GLY A 132 -27.78 -3.25 -21.92
CA GLY A 132 -27.60 -1.98 -21.24
C GLY A 132 -27.59 -2.14 -19.71
N TYR A 133 -28.51 -2.90 -19.15
CA TYR A 133 -28.55 -3.19 -17.71
C TYR A 133 -27.26 -3.86 -17.22
N PHE A 134 -26.81 -4.92 -17.90
CA PHE A 134 -25.57 -5.62 -17.54
C PHE A 134 -24.34 -4.74 -17.73
N TYR A 135 -24.32 -3.89 -18.76
CA TYR A 135 -23.24 -2.95 -18.97
C TYR A 135 -23.12 -1.92 -17.83
N LEU A 136 -24.25 -1.34 -17.39
CA LEU A 136 -24.27 -0.44 -16.23
C LEU A 136 -23.76 -1.19 -14.99
N ARG A 137 -24.31 -2.38 -14.71
CA ARG A 137 -23.93 -3.16 -13.54
C ARG A 137 -22.46 -3.56 -13.54
N LEU A 138 -21.90 -3.89 -14.70
CA LEU A 138 -20.49 -4.19 -14.86
C LEU A 138 -19.62 -2.97 -14.55
N THR A 139 -20.03 -1.80 -15.03
CA THR A 139 -19.33 -0.52 -14.80
C THR A 139 -19.34 -0.13 -13.32
N ASP A 140 -20.46 -0.36 -12.61
CA ASP A 140 -20.56 -0.12 -11.17
C ASP A 140 -19.57 -1.00 -10.39
N VAL A 141 -19.56 -2.30 -10.68
CA VAL A 141 -18.67 -3.26 -10.00
C VAL A 141 -17.20 -2.93 -10.30
N GLN A 142 -16.88 -2.62 -11.55
CA GLN A 142 -15.53 -2.18 -11.93
C GLN A 142 -15.09 -0.95 -11.13
N THR A 143 -15.97 0.06 -11.03
CA THR A 143 -15.68 1.28 -10.29
C THR A 143 -15.43 0.95 -8.82
N HIS A 144 -16.24 0.08 -8.22
CA HIS A 144 -16.06 -0.37 -6.84
C HIS A 144 -14.71 -1.04 -6.61
N VAL A 145 -14.30 -1.98 -7.48
CA VAL A 145 -13.00 -2.64 -7.38
C VAL A 145 -11.84 -1.64 -7.50
N ILE A 146 -11.89 -0.75 -8.49
CA ILE A 146 -10.86 0.28 -8.68
C ILE A 146 -10.78 1.17 -7.44
N SER A 147 -11.91 1.67 -6.94
CA SER A 147 -11.95 2.49 -5.73
C SER A 147 -11.32 1.78 -4.53
N ARG A 148 -11.60 0.49 -4.35
CA ARG A 148 -11.02 -0.30 -3.25
C ARG A 148 -9.50 -0.48 -3.39
N VAL A 149 -9.00 -0.66 -4.60
CA VAL A 149 -7.54 -0.69 -4.86
C VAL A 149 -6.90 0.66 -4.55
N GLU A 150 -7.52 1.77 -4.95
CA GLU A 150 -6.99 3.10 -4.67
C GLU A 150 -7.04 3.45 -3.18
N GLU A 151 -8.13 3.11 -2.49
CA GLU A 151 -8.26 3.24 -1.03
C GLU A 151 -7.15 2.43 -0.31
N THR A 152 -6.97 1.16 -0.68
CA THR A 152 -5.91 0.31 -0.15
C THR A 152 -4.52 0.89 -0.45
N THR A 153 -4.35 1.43 -1.66
CA THR A 153 -3.10 2.07 -2.06
C THR A 153 -2.80 3.30 -1.21
N ALA A 154 -3.78 4.16 -0.98
CA ALA A 154 -3.62 5.39 -0.22
C ALA A 154 -3.41 5.15 1.27
N THR A 155 -4.14 4.19 1.85
CA THR A 155 -4.16 3.94 3.29
C THR A 155 -3.05 2.99 3.77
N ILE A 156 -2.68 2.00 2.95
CA ILE A 156 -1.75 0.93 3.36
C ILE A 156 -0.46 0.97 2.54
N LEU A 157 -0.54 1.05 1.22
CA LEU A 157 0.66 0.92 0.37
C LEU A 157 1.52 2.17 0.35
N LEU A 158 0.92 3.37 0.19
CA LEU A 158 1.65 4.62 0.09
C LEU A 158 2.49 4.90 1.34
N PRO A 159 1.97 4.81 2.58
CA PRO A 159 2.80 5.00 3.78
C PRO A 159 3.95 4.00 3.88
N ARG A 160 3.77 2.78 3.37
CA ARG A 160 4.82 1.74 3.38
C ARG A 160 5.93 1.98 2.36
N PHE A 161 5.64 2.65 1.24
CA PHE A 161 6.59 2.84 0.12
C PHE A 161 7.07 4.28 -0.06
N GLN A 162 6.34 5.28 0.44
CA GLN A 162 6.79 6.66 0.53
C GLN A 162 7.16 6.96 1.98
N VAL A 163 8.44 6.83 2.30
CA VAL A 163 8.99 7.48 3.49
C VAL A 163 9.03 8.97 3.18
N THR A 164 8.01 9.70 3.61
CA THR A 164 7.94 11.15 3.47
C THR A 164 9.12 11.77 4.22
N PRO A 165 9.81 12.79 3.68
CA PRO A 165 10.92 13.45 4.35
C PRO A 165 10.58 13.96 5.76
N GLU A 166 9.31 14.26 6.05
CA GLU A 166 8.87 14.68 7.39
C GLU A 166 9.10 13.60 8.47
N THR A 167 8.85 12.31 8.19
CA THR A 167 9.08 11.26 9.20
C THR A 167 10.57 11.01 9.44
N VAL A 168 11.39 11.24 8.40
CA VAL A 168 12.85 11.16 8.49
C VAL A 168 13.40 12.30 9.36
N ILE A 169 12.85 13.51 9.25
CA ILE A 169 13.27 14.65 10.08
C ILE A 169 12.91 14.42 11.56
N GLU A 170 11.74 13.86 11.84
CA GLU A 170 11.30 13.56 13.20
C GLU A 170 12.16 12.46 13.85
N ASP A 171 12.40 11.36 13.11
CA ASP A 171 13.32 10.30 13.54
C ASP A 171 14.76 10.80 13.73
N PHE A 172 15.27 11.66 12.84
CA PHE A 172 16.59 12.27 13.02
C PHE A 172 16.64 13.24 14.21
N ALA A 173 15.57 13.99 14.48
CA ALA A 173 15.51 14.87 15.64
C ALA A 173 15.57 14.08 16.95
N ASP A 174 14.90 12.93 17.01
CA ASP A 174 14.94 12.05 18.18
C ASP A 174 16.28 11.33 18.33
N ILE A 175 16.92 10.93 17.22
CA ILE A 175 18.29 10.41 17.25
C ILE A 175 19.28 11.49 17.72
N ILE A 176 19.15 12.74 17.26
CA ILE A 176 20.01 13.85 17.68
C ILE A 176 19.79 14.18 19.16
N ARG A 177 18.54 14.16 19.65
CA ARG A 177 18.24 14.33 21.08
C ARG A 177 18.80 13.20 21.92
N ALA A 178 18.67 11.95 21.46
CA ALA A 178 19.23 10.78 22.12
C ALA A 178 20.76 10.86 22.18
N ALA A 179 21.42 11.27 21.09
CA ALA A 179 22.86 11.48 21.05
C ALA A 179 23.30 12.62 21.99
N ALA A 180 22.60 13.76 22.00
CA ALA A 180 22.89 14.87 22.90
C ALA A 180 22.70 14.48 24.38
N ALA A 181 21.67 13.71 24.70
CA ALA A 181 21.45 13.17 26.04
C ALA A 181 22.56 12.19 26.45
N LEU A 182 23.01 11.33 25.52
CA LEU A 182 24.12 10.41 25.76
C LEU A 182 25.42 11.17 26.05
N VAL A 183 25.75 12.20 25.27
CA VAL A 183 26.92 13.06 25.47
C VAL A 183 26.87 13.74 26.84
N LYS A 184 25.72 14.33 27.21
CA LYS A 184 25.55 14.96 28.54
C LYS A 184 25.73 13.97 29.68
N ARG A 185 25.25 12.74 29.52
CA ARG A 185 25.40 11.67 30.51
C ARG A 185 26.84 11.18 30.61
N LEU A 186 27.57 11.19 29.49
CA LEU A 186 28.98 10.85 29.41
C LEU A 186 29.85 11.93 30.08
N ASP A 187 29.57 13.22 29.84
CA ASP A 187 30.23 14.33 30.55
C ASP A 187 30.01 14.26 32.06
N ALA A 188 28.76 14.02 32.50
CA ALA A 188 28.46 13.84 33.93
C ALA A 188 29.20 12.64 34.52
N SER A 189 29.29 11.53 33.78
CA SER A 189 30.05 10.36 34.20
C SER A 189 31.55 10.66 34.31
N GLN A 190 32.13 11.42 33.37
CA GLN A 190 33.54 11.81 33.43
C GLN A 190 33.83 12.73 34.62
N ALA A 191 32.93 13.68 34.92
CA ALA A 191 33.04 14.52 36.11
C ALA A 191 33.01 13.71 37.40
N GLN A 192 32.09 12.74 37.50
CA GLN A 192 32.02 11.82 38.64
C GLN A 192 33.30 10.97 38.80
N TYR A 193 33.87 10.49 37.69
CA TYR A 193 35.14 9.75 37.75
C TYR A 193 36.31 10.62 38.20
N ALA A 194 36.34 11.89 37.80
CA ALA A 194 37.36 12.84 38.26
C ALA A 194 37.25 13.12 39.76
N GLU A 195 36.02 13.25 40.29
CA GLU A 195 35.75 13.42 41.73
C GLU A 195 36.19 12.19 42.53
N VAL A 196 35.80 10.99 42.09
CA VAL A 196 36.23 9.72 42.73
C VAL A 196 37.74 9.56 42.70
N ALA A 197 38.41 10.00 41.63
CA ALA A 197 39.87 9.97 41.55
C ALA A 197 40.53 10.91 42.58
N ASP A 198 39.95 12.08 42.84
CA ASP A 198 40.46 13.01 43.84
C ASP A 198 40.19 12.50 45.27
N GLU A 199 39.02 11.93 45.52
CA GLU A 199 38.67 11.30 46.80
C GLU A 199 39.58 10.10 47.12
N LEU A 200 39.90 9.27 46.12
CA LEU A 200 40.89 8.18 46.23
C LEU A 200 42.28 8.71 46.56
N LYS A 201 42.68 9.83 45.97
CA LYS A 201 43.96 10.48 46.24
C LYS A 201 44.01 11.02 47.66
N GLU A 202 42.93 11.63 48.15
CA GLU A 202 42.81 12.12 49.52
C GLU A 202 42.85 10.97 50.54
N LEU A 203 42.13 9.87 50.27
CA LEU A 203 42.19 8.65 51.08
C LEU A 203 43.61 8.04 51.11
N LEU A 204 44.34 8.05 50.01
CA LEU A 204 45.73 7.59 49.98
C LEU A 204 46.66 8.47 50.82
N VAL A 205 46.44 9.79 50.81
CA VAL A 205 47.21 10.73 51.65
C VAL A 205 46.89 10.54 53.12
N SER A 206 45.62 10.41 53.49
CA SER A 206 45.24 10.19 54.89
C SER A 206 45.76 8.85 55.43
N TYR A 207 45.70 7.79 54.62
CA TYR A 207 46.26 6.48 54.97
C TYR A 207 47.78 6.52 55.15
N ARG A 208 48.48 7.28 54.30
CA ARG A 208 49.94 7.50 54.43
C ARG A 208 50.27 8.26 55.71
N ASP A 209 49.53 9.32 56.02
CA ASP A 209 49.72 10.14 57.22
C ASP A 209 49.44 9.35 58.50
N GLU A 210 48.41 8.50 58.50
CA GLU A 210 48.08 7.61 59.61
C GLU A 210 49.17 6.54 59.81
N MET A 211 49.69 5.95 58.74
CA MET A 211 50.85 5.05 58.79
C MET A 211 52.10 5.74 59.35
N GLN A 212 52.38 6.99 58.97
CA GLN A 212 53.51 7.75 59.53
C GLN A 212 53.32 8.05 61.03
N ARG A 213 52.11 8.43 61.47
CA ARG A 213 51.81 8.63 62.89
C ARG A 213 51.92 7.35 63.70
N ASN A 214 51.40 6.24 63.18
CA ASN A 214 51.51 4.94 63.82
C ASN A 214 52.97 4.48 63.91
N SER A 215 53.78 4.71 62.87
CA SER A 215 55.23 4.46 62.91
C SER A 215 55.93 5.29 63.99
N ALA A 216 55.63 6.58 64.09
CA ALA A 216 56.20 7.45 65.13
C ALA A 216 55.76 7.06 66.55
N SER A 217 54.50 6.59 66.70
CA SER A 217 53.99 6.10 67.98
C SER A 217 54.62 4.76 68.37
N LEU A 218 54.90 3.89 67.40
CA LEU A 218 55.69 2.67 67.61
C LEU A 218 57.13 2.99 68.01
N GLU A 219 57.77 3.99 67.40
CA GLU A 219 59.10 4.47 67.81
C GLU A 219 59.09 4.99 69.27
N GLN A 220 58.09 5.79 69.65
CA GLN A 220 57.93 6.22 71.04
C GLN A 220 57.66 5.06 72.01
N MET A 221 56.87 4.05 71.62
CA MET A 221 56.69 2.86 72.45
C MET A 221 58.00 2.09 72.62
N ILE A 222 58.81 1.97 71.55
CA ILE A 222 60.13 1.34 71.62
C ILE A 222 61.04 2.11 72.58
N GLU A 223 61.01 3.44 72.55
CA GLU A 223 61.82 4.31 73.42
C GLU A 223 61.38 4.22 74.89
N LEU A 224 60.08 4.23 75.17
CA LEU A 224 59.52 4.01 76.52
C LEU A 224 59.81 2.61 77.07
N LEU A 225 59.72 1.57 76.22
CA LEU A 225 60.11 0.22 76.60
C LEU A 225 61.62 0.14 76.86
N ARG A 226 62.44 0.87 76.11
CA ARG A 226 63.90 0.94 76.33
C ARG A 226 64.26 1.62 77.66
N GLU A 227 63.58 2.71 78.03
CA GLU A 227 63.73 3.35 79.34
C GLU A 227 63.23 2.46 80.49
N GLY A 228 62.06 1.83 80.35
CA GLY A 228 61.46 0.97 81.36
C GLY A 228 62.25 -0.31 81.65
N PHE A 229 62.93 -0.86 80.64
CA PHE A 229 63.75 -2.08 80.77
C PHE A 229 65.26 -1.83 80.95
N ARG A 230 65.72 -0.57 81.01
CA ARG A 230 67.15 -0.20 81.17
C ARG A 230 68.09 -0.94 80.22
N LEU A 231 67.72 -1.03 78.95
CA LEU A 231 68.59 -1.64 77.93
C LEU A 231 69.70 -0.64 77.55
N GLN A 232 70.97 -1.07 77.64
CA GLN A 232 72.12 -0.25 77.28
C GLN A 232 72.11 0.11 75.78
N ASP A 233 72.59 1.31 75.46
CA ASP A 233 72.81 1.74 74.08
C ASP A 233 73.71 0.74 73.34
N PRO A 234 73.35 0.33 72.11
CA PRO A 234 74.36 -0.13 71.19
C PRO A 234 75.24 1.07 70.90
N GLN A 235 76.45 1.06 71.45
CA GLN A 235 77.48 2.03 71.10
C GLN A 235 77.64 2.06 69.57
N ARG A 236 77.53 3.29 69.03
CA ARG A 236 78.07 3.80 67.76
C ARG A 236 78.05 2.89 66.53
#